data_AF-A0A3C1DL87-F1
#
_entry.id   AF-A0A3C1DL87-F1
#
_cell.length_a   1.000
_cell.length_b   1.000
_cell.length_c   1.000
_cell.angle_alpha   90.00
_cell.angle_beta   90.00
_cell.angle_gamma   90.00
#
_symmetry.space_group_name_H-M   'P 1'
#
loop_
_entity.id
_entity.type
_entity.pdbx_description
1 polymer ?
#
loop_
_entity_poly.entity_id
_entity_poly.type
_entity_poly.pdbx_seq_one_letter_code
_entity_poly.pdbx_strand_id
1 'polypeptide(L)'
;DNCQRLGRNIAALYEGHGLDMHLSATMAFPPVEIGELDLTALQRAALSTLRRASIGAVLRTVLHELAAKSLSKTPNTQVFNMTGQPAMNVPLWWNDAGLPIGVQI
;
A
#
# COMPACT_ATOMS: atom_id res chain seq x y z
N ASP A 1 -13.39 -10.29 -13.06
CA ASP A 1 -13.14 -9.19 -12.11
C ASP A 1 -12.36 -9.71 -10.90
N ASN A 2 -11.04 -9.47 -10.85
CA ASN A 2 -10.15 -10.10 -9.88
C ASN A 2 -10.31 -9.52 -8.46
N CYS A 3 -10.62 -8.23 -8.34
CA CYS A 3 -10.82 -7.56 -7.05
C CYS A 3 -12.08 -8.07 -6.35
N GLN A 4 -13.17 -8.23 -7.11
CA GLN A 4 -14.41 -8.80 -6.60
C GLN A 4 -14.25 -10.25 -6.13
N ARG A 5 -13.41 -11.04 -6.82
CA ARG A 5 -13.07 -12.40 -6.37
C ARG A 5 -12.27 -12.38 -5.08
N LEU A 6 -11.29 -11.48 -4.95
CA LEU A 6 -10.51 -11.32 -3.73
C LEU A 6 -11.42 -10.95 -2.53
N GLY A 7 -12.33 -9.99 -2.70
CA GLY A 7 -13.28 -9.62 -1.63
C GLY A 7 -14.13 -10.80 -1.15
N ARG A 8 -14.69 -11.60 -2.06
CA ARG A 8 -15.44 -12.81 -1.70
C ARG A 8 -14.59 -13.86 -0.99
N ASN A 9 -13.33 -14.03 -1.39
CA ASN A 9 -12.43 -14.97 -0.74
C ASN A 9 -12.11 -14.56 0.70
N ILE A 10 -11.92 -13.25 0.96
CA ILE A 10 -11.68 -12.76 2.32
C ILE A 10 -12.95 -12.90 3.17
N ALA A 11 -14.13 -12.56 2.64
CA ALA A 11 -15.39 -12.76 3.35
C ALA A 11 -15.58 -14.23 3.77
N ALA A 12 -15.36 -15.17 2.84
CA ALA A 12 -15.44 -16.60 3.14
C ALA A 12 -14.40 -17.05 4.17
N LEU A 13 -13.20 -16.46 4.18
CA LEU A 13 -12.18 -16.73 5.19
C LEU A 13 -12.63 -16.27 6.58
N TYR A 14 -13.23 -15.09 6.69
CA TYR A 14 -13.71 -14.54 7.95
C TYR A 14 -14.86 -15.38 8.50
N GLU A 15 -15.85 -15.67 7.66
CA GLU A 15 -16.98 -16.55 8.02
C GLU A 15 -16.51 -17.95 8.43
N GLY A 16 -15.61 -18.55 7.65
CA GLY A 16 -15.11 -19.90 7.89
C GLY A 16 -14.28 -20.06 9.18
N HIS A 17 -13.68 -18.97 9.67
CA HIS A 17 -12.90 -18.96 10.91
C HIS A 17 -13.61 -18.26 12.08
N GLY A 18 -14.83 -17.76 11.89
CA GLY A 18 -15.55 -16.98 12.90
C GLY A 18 -14.82 -15.70 13.31
N LEU A 19 -14.17 -15.02 12.35
CA LEU A 19 -13.44 -13.78 12.59
C LEU A 19 -14.34 -12.57 12.32
N ASP A 20 -14.55 -11.74 13.34
CA ASP A 20 -15.25 -10.46 13.18
C ASP A 20 -14.31 -9.33 12.71
N MET A 21 -13.03 -9.40 13.09
CA MET A 21 -12.03 -8.36 12.83
C MET A 21 -10.65 -8.98 12.59
N HIS A 22 -9.82 -8.28 11.80
CA HIS A 22 -8.42 -8.62 11.59
C HIS A 22 -7.52 -7.46 12.03
N LEU A 23 -6.62 -7.74 12.96
CA LEU A 23 -5.67 -6.75 13.45
C LEU A 23 -4.32 -6.94 12.77
N SER A 24 -3.79 -5.86 12.22
CA SER A 24 -2.42 -5.80 11.68
C SER A 24 -1.78 -4.45 11.96
N ALA A 25 -0.46 -4.32 11.81
CA ALA A 25 0.16 -3.00 11.77
C ALA A 25 -0.32 -2.26 10.51
N THR A 26 -0.65 -0.97 10.61
CA THR A 26 -1.12 -0.21 9.43
C THR A 26 -0.02 -0.05 8.38
N MET A 27 1.20 0.24 8.81
CA MET A 27 2.39 0.31 7.97
C MET A 27 3.33 -0.86 8.30
N ALA A 28 4.14 -1.28 7.33
CA ALA A 28 5.17 -2.31 7.55
C ALA A 28 6.42 -1.77 8.27
N PHE A 29 6.53 -0.44 8.37
CA PHE A 29 7.66 0.26 8.97
C PHE A 29 7.14 1.47 9.75
N PRO A 30 7.95 2.04 10.67
CA PRO A 30 7.67 3.36 11.23
C PRO A 30 7.50 4.43 10.14
N PRO A 31 6.94 5.61 10.47
CA PRO A 31 6.81 6.72 9.54
C PRO A 31 8.10 6.97 8.76
N VAL A 32 8.00 6.98 7.42
CA VAL A 32 9.13 7.21 6.51
C VAL A 32 9.69 8.62 6.67
N GLU A 33 10.96 8.78 6.34
CA GLU A 33 11.59 10.10 6.37
C GLU A 33 11.04 11.00 5.25
N ILE A 34 11.12 12.32 5.47
CA ILE A 34 10.72 13.30 4.47
C ILE A 34 11.64 13.16 3.25
N GLY A 35 11.05 12.88 2.09
CA GLY A 35 11.77 12.68 0.83
C GLY A 35 12.22 11.24 0.56
N GLU A 36 12.02 10.28 1.48
CA GLU A 36 12.43 8.87 1.28
C GLU A 36 11.73 8.22 0.07
N LEU A 37 10.46 8.57 -0.14
CA LEU A 37 9.62 8.07 -1.22
C LEU A 37 9.67 8.93 -2.48
N ASP A 38 10.41 10.05 -2.47
CA ASP A 38 10.51 10.91 -3.63
C ASP A 38 11.26 10.23 -4.77
N LEU A 39 10.85 10.59 -5.99
CA LEU A 39 11.62 10.28 -7.18
C LEU A 39 12.88 11.12 -7.22
N THR A 40 14.00 10.49 -7.59
CA THR A 40 15.23 11.24 -7.88
C THR A 40 15.00 12.18 -9.07
N ALA A 41 15.84 13.22 -9.20
CA ALA A 41 15.75 14.16 -10.31
C ALA A 41 15.79 13.46 -11.69
N LEU A 42 16.63 12.42 -11.80
CA LEU A 42 16.74 11.59 -13.00
C LEU A 42 15.46 10.79 -13.25
N GLN A 43 14.91 10.12 -12.24
CA GLN A 43 13.66 9.36 -12.35
C GLN A 43 12.49 10.27 -12.77
N ARG A 44 12.41 11.47 -12.19
CA ARG A 44 11.39 12.47 -12.54
C ARG A 44 11.53 12.95 -13.98
N ALA A 45 12.75 13.23 -14.43
CA ALA A 45 13.01 13.62 -15.81
C ALA A 45 12.65 12.49 -16.80
N ALA A 46 13.12 11.26 -16.53
CA ALA A 46 12.82 10.09 -17.35
C ALA A 46 11.31 9.82 -17.46
N LEU A 47 10.59 9.86 -16.33
CA LEU A 47 9.14 9.68 -16.30
C LEU A 47 8.42 10.78 -17.09
N SER A 48 8.87 12.04 -16.99
CA SER A 48 8.28 13.15 -17.74
C SER A 48 8.44 13.00 -19.25
N THR A 49 9.57 12.44 -19.70
CA THR A 49 9.84 12.14 -21.11
C THR A 49 9.02 10.95 -21.57
N LEU A 50 8.99 9.86 -20.81
CA LEU A 50 8.19 8.67 -21.11
C LEU A 50 6.70 8.99 -21.23
N ARG A 51 6.19 9.89 -20.38
CA ARG A 51 4.81 10.39 -20.45
C ARG A 51 4.50 11.12 -21.75
N ARG A 52 5.47 11.85 -22.33
CA ARG A 52 5.32 12.57 -23.60
C ARG A 52 5.49 11.66 -24.82
N ALA A 53 6.37 10.67 -24.72
CA ALA A 53 6.68 9.74 -25.81
C ALA A 53 5.70 8.56 -25.94
N SER A 54 4.77 8.39 -24.99
CA SER A 54 3.66 7.41 -25.04
C SER A 54 4.08 5.95 -25.28
N ILE A 55 5.27 5.54 -24.82
CA ILE A 55 5.72 4.14 -24.90
C ILE A 55 5.03 3.34 -23.77
N GLY A 56 3.78 2.94 -24.01
CA GLY A 56 2.91 2.38 -22.97
C GLY A 56 3.48 1.15 -22.26
N ALA A 57 4.25 0.29 -22.95
CA ALA A 57 4.86 -0.89 -22.33
C ALA A 57 5.95 -0.50 -21.33
N VAL A 58 6.87 0.38 -21.73
CA VAL A 58 7.97 0.85 -20.88
C VAL A 58 7.42 1.66 -19.70
N LEU A 59 6.44 2.54 -19.94
CA LEU A 59 5.80 3.31 -18.89
C LEU A 59 5.15 2.40 -17.84
N ARG A 60 4.47 1.32 -18.26
CA ARG A 60 3.87 0.35 -17.32
C ARG A 60 4.92 -0.34 -16.45
N THR A 61 6.05 -0.77 -17.03
CA THR A 61 7.12 -1.40 -16.26
C THR A 61 7.72 -0.44 -15.24
N VAL A 62 8.00 0.81 -15.65
CA VAL A 62 8.53 1.83 -14.74
C VAL A 62 7.52 2.15 -13.63
N LEU A 63 6.24 2.30 -13.96
CA LEU A 63 5.19 2.53 -12.96
C LEU A 63 5.07 1.36 -11.98
N HIS A 64 5.22 0.12 -12.45
CA HIS A 64 5.20 -1.06 -11.59
C HIS A 64 6.36 -1.06 -10.59
N GLU A 65 7.57 -0.74 -11.03
CA GLU A 65 8.75 -0.67 -10.14
C GLU A 65 8.63 0.45 -9.10
N LEU A 66 8.19 1.64 -9.53
CA LEU A 66 7.94 2.77 -8.64
C LEU A 66 6.81 2.46 -7.64
N ALA A 67 5.73 1.84 -8.11
CA ALA A 67 4.64 1.41 -7.25
C ALA A 67 5.11 0.36 -6.24
N ALA A 68 5.91 -0.63 -6.64
CA ALA A 68 6.45 -1.63 -5.72
C ALA A 68 7.28 -1.00 -4.60
N LYS A 69 8.16 -0.03 -4.94
CA LYS A 69 8.94 0.70 -3.93
C LYS A 69 8.03 1.44 -2.94
N SER A 70 7.08 2.23 -3.43
CA SER A 70 6.22 3.03 -2.56
C SER A 70 5.24 2.18 -1.73
N LEU A 71 4.61 1.18 -2.35
CA LEU A 71 3.62 0.32 -1.70
C LEU A 71 4.25 -0.65 -0.71
N SER A 72 5.54 -0.96 -0.82
CA SER A 72 6.26 -1.80 0.15
C SER A 72 6.17 -1.28 1.60
N LYS A 73 5.95 0.03 1.78
CA LYS A 73 5.80 0.65 3.10
C LYS A 73 4.38 0.51 3.67
N THR A 74 3.38 0.34 2.81
CA THR A 74 1.96 0.25 3.18
C THR A 74 1.29 -1.01 2.58
N PRO A 75 1.85 -2.22 2.77
CA PRO A 75 1.31 -3.42 2.13
C PRO A 75 -0.07 -3.80 2.68
N ASN A 76 -0.31 -3.54 3.97
CA ASN A 76 -1.50 -4.00 4.67
C ASN A 76 -2.76 -3.22 4.27
N THR A 77 -2.63 -1.95 3.89
CA THR A 77 -3.78 -1.10 3.53
C THR A 77 -4.31 -1.36 2.12
N GLN A 78 -3.48 -1.91 1.22
CA GLN A 78 -3.88 -2.11 -0.18
C GLN A 78 -4.98 -3.14 -0.34
N VAL A 79 -4.98 -4.18 0.50
CA VAL A 79 -6.00 -5.22 0.47
C VAL A 79 -7.39 -4.64 0.73
N PHE A 80 -7.53 -3.74 1.69
CA PHE A 80 -8.80 -3.08 2.01
C PHE A 80 -9.28 -2.16 0.87
N ASN A 81 -8.37 -1.40 0.26
CA ASN A 81 -8.69 -0.59 -0.92
C ASN A 81 -9.18 -1.43 -2.11
N MET A 82 -8.56 -2.61 -2.32
CA MET A 82 -8.92 -3.50 -3.43
C MET A 82 -10.23 -4.26 -3.19
N THR A 83 -10.53 -4.59 -1.94
CA THR A 83 -11.67 -5.45 -1.56
C THR A 83 -12.91 -4.66 -1.16
N GLY A 84 -12.74 -3.39 -0.78
CA GLY A 84 -13.81 -2.52 -0.29
C GLY A 84 -14.25 -2.82 1.15
N GLN A 85 -13.49 -3.64 1.89
CA GLN A 85 -13.77 -3.91 3.30
C GLN A 85 -13.57 -2.63 4.14
N PRO A 86 -14.37 -2.43 5.19
CA PRO A 86 -14.15 -1.32 6.12
C PRO A 86 -12.77 -1.46 6.76
N ALA A 87 -12.11 -0.32 6.96
CA ALA A 87 -10.75 -0.24 7.46
C ALA A 87 -10.57 1.02 8.33
N MET A 88 -9.88 0.89 9.47
CA MET A 88 -9.51 2.03 10.32
C MET A 88 -8.07 1.92 10.81
N ASN A 89 -7.37 3.08 10.88
CA ASN A 89 -6.06 3.19 11.52
C ASN A 89 -6.22 3.86 12.90
N VAL A 90 -5.78 3.17 13.95
CA VAL A 90 -5.82 3.66 15.34
C VAL A 90 -4.40 3.70 15.93
N PRO A 91 -3.94 4.84 16.48
CA PRO A 91 -2.59 4.97 17.04
C PRO A 91 -2.54 4.39 18.46
N LEU A 92 -2.20 3.11 18.57
CA LEU A 92 -2.19 2.38 19.85
C LEU A 92 -0.79 2.23 20.47
N TRP A 93 0.27 2.64 19.77
CA TRP A 93 1.64 2.52 20.28
C TRP A 93 2.57 3.60 19.72
N TRP A 94 3.64 3.91 20.46
CA TRP A 94 4.72 4.80 20.06
C TRP A 94 6.05 4.07 20.24
N ASN A 95 6.93 4.18 19.25
CA ASN A 95 8.25 3.55 19.31
C ASN A 95 9.25 4.33 20.16
N ASP A 96 10.45 3.77 20.35
CA ASP A 96 11.53 4.37 21.15
C ASP A 96 11.98 5.75 20.64
N ALA A 97 11.73 6.06 19.36
CA ALA A 97 11.99 7.37 18.75
C ALA A 97 10.81 8.35 18.92
N GLY A 98 9.75 7.97 19.64
CA GLY A 98 8.55 8.80 19.83
C GLY A 98 7.66 8.89 18.59
N LEU A 99 7.75 7.95 17.64
CA LEU A 99 6.91 7.92 16.44
C LEU A 99 5.68 7.03 16.65
N PRO A 100 4.47 7.47 16.23
CA PRO A 100 3.24 6.68 16.37
C PRO A 100 3.26 5.49 15.41
N ILE A 101 2.81 4.33 15.91
CA ILE A 101 2.57 3.13 15.12
C ILE A 101 1.06 2.84 15.13
N GLY A 102 0.51 2.80 13.92
CA GLY A 102 -0.89 2.51 13.67
C GLY A 102 -1.21 1.02 13.75
N VAL A 103 -2.37 0.71 14.33
CA VAL A 103 -3.02 -0.60 14.22
C VAL A 103 -4.17 -0.47 13.24
N GLN A 104 -4.14 -1.31 12.20
CA GLN A 104 -5.18 -1.48 11.21
C GLN A 104 -6.20 -2.50 11.72
N ILE A 105 -7.46 -2.11 11.64
CA ILE A 105 -8.65 -2.93 11.90
C ILE A 105 -9.50 -2.98 10.64
#